data_AF-A0A101TN58-F1
#
_entry.id   AF-A0A101TN58-F1
#
_cell.length_a   1.000
_cell.length_b   1.000
_cell.length_c   1.000
_cell.angle_alpha   90.00
_cell.angle_beta   90.00
_cell.angle_gamma   90.00
#
_symmetry.space_group_name_H-M   'P 1'
#
loop_
_entity.id
_entity.type
_entity.pdbx_description
1 polymer ?
#
loop_
_entity_poly.entity_id
_entity_poly.type
_entity_poly.pdbx_seq_one_letter_code
_entity_poly.pdbx_strand_id
1 'polypeptide(L)'
;MMTVASTGKTLETAEETGGDEIPIDVEAISSQTNSVLGLQMGTTTRAAMDRQLPTIAGHLNRLLREDLGADGNSEVRQLLRQGTKLVDLTNRPTAETPTFGTYLYLRDVALLTRRLLWVYAERNGLGAL
;
A
#
# COMPACT_ATOMS: atom_id res chain seq x y z
N MET A 1 50.79 26.43 11.43
CA MET A 1 49.48 26.76 10.86
C MET A 1 49.07 25.59 9.96
N MET A 2 47.90 25.02 10.22
CA MET A 2 47.14 23.97 9.50
C MET A 2 47.68 22.53 9.39
N THR A 3 47.06 21.68 10.23
CA THR A 3 46.73 20.25 10.04
C THR A 3 45.92 19.99 8.78
N VAL A 4 46.10 18.85 8.08
CA VAL A 4 44.97 18.00 7.63
C VAL A 4 45.43 16.54 7.48
N ALA A 5 44.71 15.63 8.13
CA ALA A 5 44.79 14.18 7.94
C ALA A 5 43.99 13.78 6.70
N SER A 6 44.54 12.92 5.84
CA SER A 6 43.82 12.32 4.71
C SER A 6 43.41 10.90 5.08
N THR A 7 42.20 10.76 5.61
CA THR A 7 41.54 9.45 5.75
C THR A 7 40.66 9.27 4.52
N GLY A 8 41.21 8.59 3.51
CA GLY A 8 40.48 8.14 2.34
C GLY A 8 39.41 7.13 2.76
N LYS A 9 38.17 7.62 2.82
CA LYS A 9 36.92 6.92 3.10
C LYS A 9 36.75 5.72 2.16
N THR A 10 36.79 4.51 2.71
CA THR A 10 36.21 3.31 2.10
C THR A 10 34.72 3.58 1.91
N LEU A 11 34.32 3.85 0.67
CA LEU A 11 32.91 3.76 0.27
C LEU A 11 32.65 2.28 0.04
N GLU A 12 32.24 1.63 1.12
CA GLU A 12 31.56 0.34 1.07
C GLU A 12 30.28 0.58 0.27
N THR A 13 30.33 0.24 -1.01
CA THR A 13 29.15 0.16 -1.86
C THR A 13 28.31 -0.96 -1.25
N ALA A 14 27.37 -0.59 -0.38
CA ALA A 14 26.29 -1.46 -0.01
C ALA A 14 25.61 -1.84 -1.32
N GLU A 15 25.83 -3.08 -1.74
CA GLU A 15 25.08 -3.72 -2.81
C GLU A 15 23.62 -3.58 -2.41
N GLU A 16 22.96 -2.63 -3.07
CA GLU A 16 21.52 -2.49 -3.06
C GLU A 16 21.01 -3.87 -3.46
N THR A 17 20.52 -4.61 -2.46
CA THR A 17 20.02 -5.95 -2.67
C THR A 17 18.82 -5.76 -3.57
N GLY A 18 19.03 -5.91 -4.88
CA GLY A 18 18.02 -6.09 -5.89
C GLY A 18 17.30 -7.38 -5.54
N GLY A 19 16.46 -7.31 -4.51
CA GLY A 19 15.41 -8.29 -4.33
C GLY A 19 14.57 -8.15 -5.57
N ASP A 20 14.50 -9.21 -6.37
CA ASP A 20 13.47 -9.40 -7.38
C ASP A 20 12.15 -9.03 -6.72
N GLU A 21 11.69 -7.79 -6.93
CA GLU A 21 10.47 -7.31 -6.35
C GLU A 21 9.39 -8.11 -7.06
N ILE A 22 8.83 -9.07 -6.32
CA ILE A 22 7.85 -10.00 -6.89
C ILE A 22 6.82 -9.13 -7.62
N PRO A 23 6.45 -9.43 -8.88
CA PRO A 23 5.47 -8.64 -9.59
C PRO A 23 4.16 -8.55 -8.81
N ILE A 24 3.46 -7.42 -8.89
CA ILE A 24 2.14 -7.26 -8.30
C ILE A 24 1.21 -8.36 -8.85
N ASP A 25 0.67 -9.18 -7.94
CA ASP A 25 -0.35 -10.17 -8.28
C ASP A 25 -1.70 -9.47 -8.39
N VAL A 26 -2.02 -9.11 -9.63
CA VAL A 26 -3.20 -8.31 -9.98
C VAL A 26 -4.50 -9.06 -9.68
N GLU A 27 -4.54 -10.38 -9.90
CA GLU A 27 -5.73 -11.20 -9.65
C GLU A 27 -5.96 -11.37 -8.15
N ALA A 28 -4.92 -11.68 -7.37
CA ALA A 28 -5.03 -11.84 -5.93
C ALA A 28 -5.50 -10.54 -5.25
N ILE A 29 -4.94 -9.38 -5.63
CA ILE A 29 -5.37 -8.09 -5.07
C ILE A 29 -6.81 -7.77 -5.46
N SER A 30 -7.22 -8.09 -6.69
CA SER A 30 -8.60 -7.87 -7.15
C SER A 30 -9.59 -8.75 -6.39
N SER A 31 -9.29 -10.03 -6.22
CA SER A 31 -10.09 -10.96 -5.43
C SER A 31 -10.21 -10.48 -3.97
N GLN A 32 -9.09 -10.07 -3.37
CA GLN A 32 -9.05 -9.59 -2.00
C GLN A 32 -9.84 -8.28 -1.79
N THR A 33 -9.70 -7.31 -2.70
CA THR A 33 -10.48 -6.07 -2.65
C THR A 33 -11.98 -6.32 -2.85
N ASN A 34 -12.36 -7.22 -3.75
CA ASN A 34 -13.76 -7.63 -3.93
C ASN A 34 -14.32 -8.30 -2.66
N SER A 35 -13.55 -9.18 -2.02
CA SER A 35 -13.94 -9.82 -0.75
C SER A 35 -14.20 -8.79 0.35
N VAL A 36 -13.28 -7.84 0.54
CA VAL A 36 -13.43 -6.78 1.55
C VAL A 36 -14.60 -5.85 1.24
N LEU A 37 -14.79 -5.46 -0.03
CA LEU A 37 -15.88 -4.58 -0.43
C LEU A 37 -17.26 -5.26 -0.37
N GLY A 38 -17.29 -6.60 -0.43
CA GLY A 38 -18.48 -7.43 -0.24
C GLY A 38 -18.90 -7.62 1.22
N LEU A 39 -18.05 -7.27 2.19
CA LEU A 39 -18.41 -7.29 3.61
C LEU A 39 -19.58 -6.33 3.87
N GLN A 40 -20.55 -6.79 4.66
CA GLN A 40 -21.67 -5.98 5.11
C GLN A 40 -21.62 -5.85 6.63
N MET A 41 -21.81 -4.64 7.15
CA MET A 41 -21.75 -4.36 8.59
C MET A 41 -22.66 -5.27 9.42
N GLY A 42 -23.89 -5.52 8.94
CA GLY A 42 -24.89 -6.30 9.69
C GLY A 42 -24.58 -7.80 9.78
N THR A 43 -23.69 -8.31 8.93
CA THR A 43 -23.38 -9.75 8.84
C THR A 43 -21.92 -10.07 9.13
N THR A 44 -21.06 -9.06 9.23
CA THR A 44 -19.62 -9.21 9.46
C THR A 44 -19.28 -8.95 10.92
N THR A 45 -18.39 -9.78 11.50
CA THR A 45 -17.90 -9.59 12.86
C THR A 45 -16.62 -8.76 12.90
N ARG A 46 -16.35 -8.10 14.02
CA ARG A 46 -15.08 -7.40 14.24
C ARG A 46 -13.86 -8.31 14.04
N ALA A 47 -13.90 -9.52 14.62
CA ALA A 47 -12.84 -10.49 14.46
C ALA A 47 -12.65 -11.00 13.01
N ALA A 48 -13.70 -10.99 12.18
CA ALA A 48 -13.56 -11.26 10.75
C ALA A 48 -12.86 -10.11 10.02
N MET A 49 -13.20 -8.86 10.37
CA MET A 49 -12.54 -7.66 9.83
C MET A 49 -11.06 -7.58 10.21
N ASP A 50 -10.72 -7.84 11.46
CA ASP A 50 -9.32 -7.82 11.93
C ASP A 50 -8.44 -8.84 11.20
N ARG A 51 -9.02 -9.96 10.76
CA ARG A 51 -8.32 -10.96 9.93
C ARG A 51 -8.01 -10.45 8.51
N GLN A 52 -8.84 -9.56 7.96
CA GLN A 52 -8.64 -8.99 6.63
C GLN A 52 -7.64 -7.83 6.63
N LEU A 53 -7.54 -7.13 7.76
CA LEU A 53 -6.82 -5.86 7.87
C LEU A 53 -5.34 -5.92 7.47
N PRO A 54 -4.52 -6.89 7.95
CA PRO A 54 -3.11 -6.97 7.58
C PRO A 54 -2.93 -7.22 6.08
N THR A 55 -3.75 -8.09 5.51
CA THR A 55 -3.66 -8.48 4.09
C THR A 55 -3.97 -7.29 3.18
N ILE A 56 -5.10 -6.62 3.38
CA ILE A 56 -5.50 -5.51 2.51
C ILE A 56 -4.58 -4.29 2.67
N ALA A 57 -4.14 -3.98 3.90
CA ALA A 57 -3.16 -2.93 4.13
C ALA A 57 -1.78 -3.28 3.53
N GLY A 58 -1.42 -4.56 3.52
CA GLY A 58 -0.22 -5.07 2.87
C GLY A 58 -0.25 -4.86 1.35
N HIS A 59 -1.38 -5.15 0.70
CA HIS A 59 -1.56 -4.90 -0.73
C HIS A 59 -1.47 -3.41 -1.08
N LEU A 60 -2.12 -2.54 -0.30
CA LEU A 60 -1.99 -1.10 -0.47
C LEU A 60 -0.52 -0.66 -0.33
N ASN A 61 0.16 -1.09 0.72
CA ASN A 61 1.57 -0.79 0.95
C ASN A 61 2.49 -1.23 -0.19
N ARG A 62 2.18 -2.36 -0.84
CA ARG A 62 2.95 -2.84 -1.98
C ARG A 62 2.76 -1.94 -3.19
N LEU A 63 1.52 -1.60 -3.54
CA LEU A 63 1.21 -0.66 -4.63
C LEU A 63 1.81 0.73 -4.41
N LEU A 64 1.91 1.19 -3.16
CA LEU A 64 2.52 2.48 -2.83
C LEU A 64 4.04 2.54 -3.06
N ARG A 65 4.70 1.39 -3.25
CA ARG A 65 6.13 1.31 -3.58
C ARG A 65 6.41 1.30 -5.08
N GLU A 66 5.39 1.00 -5.88
CA GLU A 66 5.50 0.96 -7.34
C GLU A 66 5.61 2.36 -7.95
N ASP A 67 6.29 2.49 -9.08
CA ASP A 67 6.25 3.72 -9.89
C ASP A 67 4.93 3.81 -10.69
N LEU A 68 3.96 4.47 -10.06
CA LEU A 68 2.65 4.73 -10.65
C LEU A 68 2.60 6.01 -11.50
N GLY A 69 3.72 6.68 -11.76
CA GLY A 69 3.78 7.86 -12.65
C GLY A 69 3.22 9.14 -12.02
N ALA A 70 3.45 9.31 -10.71
CA ALA A 70 2.91 10.42 -9.94
C ALA A 70 3.41 11.80 -10.44
N ASP A 71 4.64 11.89 -10.94
CA ASP A 71 5.25 13.16 -11.36
C ASP A 71 4.46 13.86 -12.48
N GLY A 72 3.92 13.08 -13.41
CA GLY A 72 3.09 13.56 -14.51
C GLY A 72 1.58 13.61 -14.23
N ASN A 73 1.12 13.05 -13.10
CA ASN A 73 -0.31 12.89 -12.84
C ASN A 73 -0.69 13.33 -11.42
N SER A 74 -1.36 14.48 -11.31
CA SER A 74 -1.82 15.04 -10.02
C SER A 74 -2.83 14.15 -9.30
N GLU A 75 -3.66 13.42 -10.03
CA GLU A 75 -4.64 12.50 -9.47
C GLU A 75 -3.93 11.29 -8.83
N VAL A 76 -2.96 10.69 -9.54
CA VAL A 76 -2.13 9.62 -8.96
C VAL A 76 -1.39 10.11 -7.72
N ARG A 77 -0.81 11.31 -7.73
CA ARG A 77 -0.20 11.90 -6.52
C ARG A 77 -1.18 12.04 -5.36
N GLN A 78 -2.45 12.33 -5.63
CA GLN A 78 -3.45 12.43 -4.58
C GLN A 78 -3.76 11.04 -3.99
N LEU A 79 -3.91 10.03 -4.85
CA LEU A 79 -4.17 8.65 -4.44
C LEU A 79 -3.01 8.10 -3.60
N LEU A 80 -1.76 8.32 -4.02
CA LEU A 80 -0.58 7.92 -3.26
C LEU A 80 -0.55 8.59 -1.89
N ARG A 81 -0.79 9.91 -1.82
CA ARG A 81 -0.85 10.65 -0.53
C ARG A 81 -1.95 10.12 0.40
N GLN A 82 -3.13 9.85 -0.14
CA GLN A 82 -4.23 9.24 0.62
C GLN A 82 -3.83 7.86 1.14
N GLY A 83 -3.14 7.06 0.32
CA GLY A 83 -2.74 5.71 0.67
C GLY A 83 -1.68 5.68 1.73
N THR A 84 -0.63 6.50 1.60
CA THR A 84 0.42 6.66 2.61
C THR A 84 -0.17 7.09 3.95
N LYS A 85 -1.13 8.03 3.94
CA LYS A 85 -1.82 8.43 5.18
C LYS A 85 -2.59 7.25 5.79
N LEU A 86 -3.30 6.48 4.98
CA LEU A 86 -4.17 5.41 5.46
C LEU A 86 -3.39 4.23 6.05
N VAL A 87 -2.24 3.87 5.45
CA VAL A 87 -1.39 2.76 5.92
C VAL A 87 -0.48 3.14 7.08
N ASP A 88 -0.33 4.43 7.39
CA ASP A 88 0.37 4.94 8.56
C ASP A 88 -0.16 4.24 9.82
N LEU A 89 0.74 3.74 10.66
CA LEU A 89 0.39 2.99 11.87
C LEU A 89 -0.54 3.77 12.79
N THR A 90 -0.44 5.09 12.82
CA THR A 90 -1.28 5.97 13.64
C THR A 90 -2.73 6.03 13.18
N ASN A 91 -3.01 5.71 11.91
CA ASN A 91 -4.35 5.72 11.33
C ASN A 91 -4.99 4.33 11.24
N ARG A 92 -4.27 3.27 11.64
CA ARG A 92 -4.79 1.90 11.62
C ARG A 92 -5.76 1.67 12.79
N PRO A 93 -6.85 0.91 12.56
CA PRO A 93 -7.70 0.43 13.64
C PRO A 93 -6.91 -0.34 14.70
N THR A 94 -7.14 0.03 15.95
CA THR A 94 -6.61 -0.65 17.15
C THR A 94 -7.71 -1.46 17.83
N ALA A 95 -7.38 -2.18 18.90
CA ALA A 95 -8.36 -2.88 19.73
C ALA A 95 -9.46 -1.95 20.29
N GLU A 96 -9.15 -0.66 20.46
CA GLU A 96 -10.09 0.36 20.97
C GLU A 96 -10.95 0.99 19.89
N THR A 97 -10.57 0.84 18.61
CA THR A 97 -11.37 1.37 17.50
C THR A 97 -12.74 0.70 17.49
N PRO A 98 -13.87 1.41 17.34
CA PRO A 98 -15.18 0.78 17.24
C PRO A 98 -15.30 -0.10 15.98
N THR A 99 -16.12 -1.15 16.03
CA THR A 99 -16.42 -2.03 14.88
C THR A 99 -16.77 -1.26 13.61
N PHE A 100 -17.58 -0.21 13.76
CA PHE A 100 -17.97 0.66 12.65
C PHE A 100 -16.76 1.37 12.01
N GLY A 101 -15.83 1.86 12.84
CA GLY A 101 -14.60 2.50 12.36
C GLY A 101 -13.69 1.54 11.61
N THR A 102 -13.52 0.31 12.11
CA THR A 102 -12.74 -0.73 11.43
C THR A 102 -13.33 -1.09 10.06
N TYR A 103 -14.66 -1.16 9.97
CA TYR A 103 -15.32 -1.43 8.69
C TYR A 103 -15.09 -0.31 7.67
N LEU A 104 -15.25 0.96 8.07
CA LEU A 104 -15.01 2.09 7.17
C LEU A 104 -13.55 2.09 6.69
N TYR A 105 -12.61 1.92 7.62
CA TYR A 105 -11.20 1.82 7.28
C TYR A 105 -10.92 0.73 6.25
N LEU A 106 -11.45 -0.48 6.45
CA LEU A 106 -11.27 -1.58 5.49
C LEU A 106 -11.80 -1.24 4.09
N ARG A 107 -12.97 -0.59 4.00
CA ARG A 107 -13.54 -0.18 2.72
C ARG A 107 -12.69 0.90 2.05
N ASP A 108 -12.22 1.88 2.81
CA ASP A 108 -11.38 2.94 2.28
C ASP A 108 -10.06 2.38 1.74
N VAL A 109 -9.42 1.46 2.48
CA VAL A 109 -8.21 0.77 2.02
C VAL A 109 -8.51 -0.02 0.75
N ALA A 110 -9.59 -0.79 0.71
CA ALA A 110 -9.94 -1.62 -0.44
C ALA A 110 -10.26 -0.80 -1.70
N LEU A 111 -11.01 0.31 -1.57
CA LEU A 111 -11.31 1.21 -2.68
C LEU A 111 -10.04 1.85 -3.24
N LEU A 112 -9.17 2.32 -2.36
CA LEU A 112 -7.93 2.97 -2.78
C LEU A 112 -6.95 1.96 -3.41
N THR A 113 -6.85 0.77 -2.82
CA THR A 113 -6.08 -0.34 -3.39
C THR A 113 -6.56 -0.67 -4.80
N ARG A 114 -7.87 -0.80 -5.02
CA ARG A 114 -8.44 -1.08 -6.34
C ARG A 114 -8.10 0.02 -7.36
N ARG A 115 -8.17 1.30 -6.96
CA ARG A 115 -7.87 2.41 -7.85
C ARG A 115 -6.39 2.48 -8.22
N LEU A 116 -5.50 2.27 -7.25
CA LEU A 116 -4.05 2.19 -7.52
C LEU A 116 -3.69 0.94 -8.33
N LEU A 117 -4.38 -0.19 -8.12
CA LEU A 117 -4.20 -1.39 -8.92
C LEU A 117 -4.59 -1.16 -10.39
N TRP A 118 -5.66 -0.43 -10.64
CA TRP A 118 -6.04 -0.05 -12.00
C TRP A 118 -4.98 0.83 -12.67
N VAL A 119 -4.43 1.81 -11.94
CA VAL A 119 -3.30 2.63 -12.43
C VAL A 119 -2.08 1.76 -12.74
N TYR A 120 -1.75 0.81 -11.86
CA TYR A 120 -0.66 -0.14 -12.09
C TYR A 120 -0.91 -1.00 -13.35
N ALA A 121 -2.10 -1.58 -13.50
CA ALA A 121 -2.45 -2.45 -14.60
C ALA A 121 -2.39 -1.72 -15.95
N GLU A 122 -2.94 -0.50 -16.02
CA GLU A 122 -2.92 0.35 -17.21
C GLU A 122 -1.47 0.66 -17.64
N ARG A 123 -0.61 1.05 -16.68
CA ARG A 123 0.79 1.37 -16.95
C ARG A 123 1.60 0.18 -17.44
N ASN A 124 1.27 -1.02 -16.97
CA ASN A 124 1.97 -2.25 -17.32
C ASN A 124 1.30 -3.02 -18.48
N GLY A 125 0.26 -2.45 -19.13
CA GLY A 125 -0.42 -3.08 -20.25
C GLY A 125 -1.16 -4.38 -19.90
N LEU A 126 -1.55 -4.55 -18.63
CA LEU A 126 -2.18 -5.78 -18.12
C LEU A 126 -3.70 -5.83 -18.35
N GLY A 127 -4.28 -4.80 -18.98
CA GLY A 127 -5.72 -4.66 -19.21
C GLY A 127 -6.48 -4.18 -17.97
N ALA A 128 -7.62 -3.52 -18.18
CA ALA A 128 -8.50 -3.09 -17.11
C ALA A 128 -9.28 -4.29 -16.53
N LEU A 129 -9.26 -4.43 -15.20
CA LEU A 129 -10.00 -5.44 -14.43
C LEU A 129 -11.42 -5.01 -14.09
#